data_AF-A0A9D1S406-F1
#
_entry.id   AF-A0A9D1S406-F1
#
_cell.length_a   1.000
_cell.length_b   1.000
_cell.length_c   1.000
_cell.angle_alpha   90.00
_cell.angle_beta   90.00
_cell.angle_gamma   90.00
#
_symmetry.space_group_name_H-M   'P 1'
#
loop_
_entity.id
_entity.type
_entity.pdbx_description
1 polymer ?
#
loop_
_entity_poly.entity_id
_entity_poly.type
_entity_poly.pdbx_seq_one_letter_code
_entity_poly.pdbx_strand_id
1 'polypeptide(L)'
;MNALIYGLEVAVIGMVVVFIGLAILIGIVKVMTVILNKKEEPAPKPAAPVVPTAPAAPAPAPVAAAPAGDDAAVVAAIMAAISCMYEGTGKRPVVRAVRAVRRSSADWKHAYM
;
A
#
# COMPACT_ATOMS: atom_id res chain seq x y z
N MET A 1 32.40 21.98 23.03
CA MET A 1 31.96 20.79 23.79
C MET A 1 30.44 20.76 24.05
N ASN A 2 29.64 21.69 23.51
CA ASN A 2 28.20 21.73 23.80
C ASN A 2 27.33 21.06 22.71
N ALA A 3 27.82 20.97 21.47
CA ALA A 3 27.08 20.41 20.35
C ALA A 3 26.68 18.94 20.54
N LEU A 4 27.51 18.15 21.25
CA LEU A 4 27.20 16.76 21.59
C LEU A 4 26.03 16.65 22.57
N ILE A 5 25.96 17.56 23.54
CA ILE A 5 24.87 17.62 24.53
C ILE A 5 23.58 18.08 23.86
N TYR A 6 23.64 19.11 23.00
CA TYR A 6 22.48 19.55 22.21
C TYR A 6 21.97 18.46 21.26
N GLY A 7 22.86 17.72 20.60
CA GLY A 7 22.48 16.61 19.74
C GLY A 7 21.80 15.47 20.50
N LEU A 8 22.28 15.16 21.70
CA LEU A 8 21.67 14.16 22.58
C LEU A 8 20.28 14.61 23.06
N GLU A 9 20.12 15.87 23.43
CA GLU A 9 18.84 16.43 23.85
C GLU A 9 17.80 16.38 22.71
N VAL A 10 18.19 16.77 21.49
CA VAL A 10 17.32 16.66 20.30
C VAL A 10 16.96 15.21 20.01
N ALA A 11 17.88 14.27 20.17
CA ALA A 11 17.59 12.85 19.96
C ALA A 11 16.56 12.31 20.99
N VAL A 12 16.68 12.71 22.26
CA VAL A 12 15.72 12.35 23.31
C VAL A 12 14.35 12.97 23.03
N ILE A 13 14.30 14.25 22.69
CA ILE A 13 13.04 14.94 22.34
C ILE A 13 12.40 14.27 21.12
N GLY A 14 13.19 13.98 20.07
CA GLY A 14 12.72 13.27 18.87
C GLY A 14 12.13 11.90 19.22
N MET A 15 12.79 11.13 20.08
CA MET A 15 12.29 9.85 20.56
C MET A 15 10.92 9.99 21.24
N VAL A 16 10.79 10.94 22.17
CA VAL A 16 9.52 11.21 22.87
C VAL A 16 8.42 11.63 21.91
N VAL A 17 8.72 12.52 20.95
CA VAL A 17 7.75 12.99 19.95
C VAL A 17 7.27 11.84 19.06
N VAL A 18 8.14 10.90 18.68
CA VAL A 18 7.74 9.71 17.91
C VAL A 18 6.80 8.81 18.71
N PHE A 19 7.07 8.59 20.01
CA PHE A 19 6.16 7.84 20.88
C PHE A 19 4.79 8.50 21.00
N ILE A 20 4.76 9.83 21.19
CA ILE A 20 3.51 10.61 21.24
C ILE A 20 2.78 10.52 19.91
N GLY A 21 3.47 10.69 18.78
CA GLY A 21 2.89 10.59 17.45
C GLY A 21 2.24 9.23 17.20
N LEU A 22 2.89 8.14 17.62
CA LEU A 22 2.35 6.79 17.50
C LEU A 22 1.12 6.58 18.40
N ALA A 23 1.15 7.08 19.63
CA ALA A 23 0.04 7.03 20.56
C ALA A 23 -1.18 7.82 20.03
N ILE A 24 -0.95 9.02 19.49
CA ILE A 24 -2.00 9.85 18.87
C ILE A 24 -2.59 9.15 17.65
N LEU A 25 -1.76 8.58 16.77
CA LEU A 25 -2.21 7.89 15.57
C LEU A 25 -3.11 6.68 15.92
N ILE A 26 -2.68 5.85 16.86
CA ILE A 26 -3.48 4.72 17.36
C ILE A 26 -4.75 5.22 18.04
N GLY A 27 -4.66 6.29 18.82
CA GLY A 27 -5.79 6.92 19.51
C GLY A 27 -6.89 7.35 18.54
N ILE A 28 -6.54 8.05 17.45
CA ILE A 28 -7.51 8.51 16.45
C ILE A 28 -8.19 7.32 15.74
N VAL A 29 -7.43 6.29 15.36
CA VAL A 29 -7.99 5.06 14.77
C VAL A 29 -8.93 4.34 15.76
N LYS A 30 -8.56 4.30 17.04
CA LYS A 30 -9.40 3.71 18.08
C LYS A 30 -10.70 4.49 18.31
N VAL A 31 -10.64 5.82 18.30
CA VAL A 31 -11.83 6.67 18.43
C VAL A 31 -12.78 6.43 17.26
N MET A 32 -12.26 6.35 16.03
CA MET A 32 -13.08 6.12 14.84
C MET A 32 -13.73 4.73 14.86
N THR A 33 -13.00 3.69 15.28
CA THR A 33 -13.57 2.33 15.45
C THR A 33 -14.59 2.26 16.59
N VAL A 34 -14.39 2.97 17.71
CA VAL A 34 -15.37 3.03 18.81
C VAL A 34 -16.64 3.76 18.39
N ILE A 35 -16.53 4.84 17.60
CA ILE A 35 -17.71 5.57 17.10
C ILE A 35 -18.50 4.72 16.10
N LEU A 36 -17.82 3.97 15.22
CA LEU A 36 -18.47 3.06 14.27
C LEU A 36 -19.09 1.84 14.97
N ASN A 37 -18.38 1.22 15.93
CA ASN A 37 -18.92 0.11 16.73
C ASN A 37 -20.08 0.55 17.65
N LYS A 38 -20.11 1.81 18.11
CA LYS A 38 -21.28 2.37 18.81
C LYS A 38 -22.50 2.59 17.92
N LYS A 39 -22.34 2.53 16.60
CA LYS A 39 -23.45 2.63 15.64
C LYS A 39 -24.03 1.26 15.28
N GLU A 40 -23.39 0.17 15.67
CA GLU A 40 -23.86 -1.20 15.43
C GLU A 40 -23.87 -2.01 16.74
N GLU A 41 -24.99 -1.93 17.47
CA GLU A 41 -25.46 -3.07 18.27
C GLU A 41 -26.40 -3.95 17.41
N PRO A 42 -26.53 -5.25 17.72
CA PRO A 42 -26.29 -6.32 16.76
C PRO A 42 -27.59 -6.93 16.22
N ALA A 43 -27.63 -7.25 14.93
CA ALA A 43 -28.59 -8.21 14.42
C ALA A 43 -28.05 -9.64 14.62
N PRO A 44 -28.80 -10.57 15.24
CA PRO A 44 -28.32 -11.92 15.48
C PRO A 44 -28.60 -12.88 14.31
N LYS A 45 -27.62 -13.77 14.07
CA LYS A 45 -27.75 -15.16 13.54
C LYS A 45 -28.04 -15.29 12.01
N PRO A 46 -27.87 -16.47 11.35
CA PRO A 46 -27.28 -17.78 11.73
C PRO A 46 -26.20 -18.35 10.78
N ALA A 47 -25.64 -19.47 11.23
CA ALA A 47 -24.73 -20.38 10.52
C ALA A 47 -25.17 -20.81 9.09
N ALA A 48 -24.16 -21.12 8.27
CA ALA A 48 -24.14 -21.65 6.88
C ALA A 48 -25.11 -22.83 6.61
N PRO A 49 -25.53 -23.17 5.36
CA PRO A 49 -24.63 -23.74 4.32
C PRO A 49 -25.03 -23.65 2.80
N VAL A 50 -24.06 -24.01 1.93
CA VAL A 50 -24.09 -24.55 0.53
C VAL A 50 -24.62 -23.78 -0.71
N VAL A 51 -23.82 -23.92 -1.79
CA VAL A 51 -23.83 -23.41 -3.19
C VAL A 51 -25.04 -23.89 -4.02
N PRO A 52 -25.49 -23.20 -5.11
CA PRO A 52 -24.95 -23.51 -6.46
C PRO A 52 -24.98 -22.39 -7.55
N THR A 53 -23.96 -22.40 -8.42
CA THR A 53 -24.01 -22.22 -9.90
C THR A 53 -24.36 -20.85 -10.54
N ALA A 54 -23.34 -20.19 -11.11
CA ALA A 54 -23.43 -19.15 -12.16
C ALA A 54 -23.80 -19.76 -13.54
N PRO A 55 -24.27 -19.05 -14.59
CA PRO A 55 -23.39 -18.16 -15.38
C PRO A 55 -24.00 -17.03 -16.29
N ALA A 56 -23.09 -16.16 -16.74
CA ALA A 56 -22.98 -15.50 -18.08
C ALA A 56 -23.63 -14.11 -18.36
N ALA A 57 -22.75 -13.12 -18.51
CA ALA A 57 -22.96 -11.78 -19.07
C ALA A 57 -22.85 -11.74 -20.61
N PRO A 58 -23.18 -10.60 -21.26
CA PRO A 58 -22.23 -10.07 -22.27
C PRO A 58 -22.06 -8.53 -22.32
N ALA A 59 -20.78 -8.12 -22.13
CA ALA A 59 -19.93 -7.32 -23.05
C ALA A 59 -20.20 -5.80 -23.33
N PRO A 60 -19.16 -5.01 -23.71
CA PRO A 60 -18.74 -3.81 -22.98
C PRO A 60 -18.79 -2.49 -23.79
N ALA A 61 -18.71 -1.34 -23.10
CA ALA A 61 -18.45 -0.03 -23.71
C ALA A 61 -17.11 0.57 -23.25
N PRO A 62 -16.38 1.32 -24.10
CA PRO A 62 -14.96 1.66 -23.89
C PRO A 62 -14.69 2.78 -22.87
N VAL A 63 -13.62 2.55 -22.09
CA VAL A 63 -12.67 3.49 -21.44
C VAL A 63 -13.20 4.76 -20.74
N ALA A 64 -13.37 4.63 -19.43
CA ALA A 64 -12.82 5.59 -18.48
C ALA A 64 -11.52 5.01 -17.91
N ALA A 65 -10.50 5.84 -17.69
CA ALA A 65 -9.25 5.43 -17.06
C ALA A 65 -9.55 4.64 -15.77
N ALA A 66 -9.28 3.33 -15.82
CA ALA A 66 -9.45 2.45 -14.67
C ALA A 66 -8.50 2.91 -13.55
N PRO A 67 -8.88 2.74 -12.26
CA PRO A 67 -7.98 3.07 -11.18
C PRO A 67 -6.69 2.30 -11.42
N ALA A 68 -5.63 3.08 -11.60
CA ALA A 68 -4.28 2.76 -11.20
C ALA A 68 -4.28 1.85 -9.96
N GLY A 69 -4.34 0.53 -10.16
CA GLY A 69 -3.96 -0.43 -9.13
C GLY A 69 -2.49 -0.22 -8.77
N ASP A 70 -1.97 -0.99 -7.82
CA ASP A 70 -0.60 -0.85 -7.29
C ASP A 70 0.46 -0.65 -8.39
N ASP A 71 0.28 -1.25 -9.57
CA ASP A 71 1.13 -1.08 -10.75
C ASP A 71 1.37 0.39 -11.13
N ALA A 72 0.38 1.27 -11.05
CA ALA A 72 0.53 2.67 -11.41
C ALA A 72 1.19 3.50 -10.31
N ALA A 73 0.99 3.16 -9.03
CA ALA A 73 1.76 3.74 -7.94
C ALA A 73 3.24 3.31 -8.02
N VAL A 74 3.50 2.04 -8.36
CA VAL A 74 4.84 1.50 -8.59
C VAL A 74 5.49 2.17 -9.81
N VAL A 75 4.77 2.32 -10.92
CA VAL A 75 5.27 3.04 -12.09
C VAL A 75 5.56 4.50 -11.74
N ALA A 76 4.68 5.20 -11.02
CA ALA A 76 4.91 6.58 -10.60
C ALA A 76 6.14 6.72 -9.68
N ALA A 77 6.31 5.81 -8.72
CA ALA A 77 7.46 5.80 -7.82
C ALA A 77 8.78 5.55 -8.57
N ILE A 78 8.80 4.60 -9.50
CA ILE A 78 9.97 4.32 -10.34
C ILE A 78 10.29 5.55 -11.22
N MET A 79 9.28 6.18 -11.82
CA MET A 79 9.46 7.39 -12.63
C MET A 79 10.00 8.57 -11.81
N ALA A 80 9.49 8.77 -10.59
CA ALA A 80 9.98 9.78 -9.66
C ALA A 80 11.45 9.53 -9.29
N ALA A 81 11.81 8.29 -8.94
CA ALA A 81 13.19 7.93 -8.61
C ALA A 81 14.14 8.19 -9.78
N ILE A 82 13.78 7.79 -11.00
CA ILE A 82 14.58 8.06 -12.20
C ILE A 82 14.71 9.56 -12.42
N SER A 83 13.63 10.35 -12.25
CA SER A 83 13.71 11.80 -12.43
C SER A 83 14.73 12.45 -11.49
N CYS A 84 14.71 12.09 -10.20
CA CYS A 84 15.66 12.58 -9.21
C CYS A 84 17.11 12.17 -9.52
N MET A 85 17.33 10.94 -9.99
CA MET A 85 18.68 10.46 -10.31
C MET A 85 19.32 11.17 -11.51
N TYR A 86 18.51 11.66 -12.45
CA TYR A 86 18.99 12.31 -13.68
C TYR A 86 18.84 13.85 -13.63
N GLU A 87 18.30 14.39 -12.55
CA GLU A 87 18.18 15.83 -12.34
C GLU A 87 19.57 16.50 -12.29
N GLY A 88 19.73 17.62 -12.99
CA GLY A 88 21.02 18.33 -13.10
C GLY A 88 22.12 17.63 -13.92
N THR A 89 21.91 16.39 -14.38
CA THR A 89 22.92 15.61 -15.10
C THR A 89 22.90 15.86 -16.62
N GLY A 90 21.82 16.46 -17.15
CA GLY A 90 21.64 16.78 -18.58
C GLY A 90 21.50 15.56 -19.50
N LYS A 91 21.49 14.34 -18.94
CA LYS A 91 21.40 13.06 -19.67
C LYS A 91 19.98 12.53 -19.59
N ARG A 92 19.46 12.04 -20.72
CA ARG A 92 18.12 11.45 -20.80
C ARG A 92 18.21 9.93 -20.63
N PRO A 93 17.37 9.29 -19.80
CA PRO A 93 17.33 7.84 -19.71
C PRO A 93 16.84 7.25 -21.04
N VAL A 94 17.56 6.25 -21.56
CA VAL A 94 17.21 5.53 -22.81
C VAL A 94 17.07 4.04 -22.50
N VAL A 95 15.93 3.47 -22.83
CA VAL A 95 15.68 2.04 -22.67
C VAL A 95 16.33 1.28 -23.84
N ARG A 96 17.25 0.36 -23.53
CA ARG A 96 17.96 -0.43 -24.55
C ARG A 96 17.26 -1.74 -24.89
N ALA A 97 16.63 -2.38 -23.91
CA ALA A 97 15.93 -3.64 -24.10
C ALA A 97 14.88 -3.82 -23.01
N VAL A 98 13.73 -4.42 -23.38
CA VAL A 98 12.70 -4.87 -22.45
C VAL A 98 12.57 -6.38 -22.63
N ARG A 99 12.72 -7.14 -21.54
CA ARG A 99 12.48 -8.58 -21.52
C ARG A 99 11.37 -8.89 -20.55
N ALA A 100 10.39 -9.68 -20.98
CA ALA A 100 9.34 -10.15 -20.10
C ALA A 100 9.91 -11.18 -19.12
N VAL A 101 9.60 -11.01 -17.83
CA VAL A 101 9.92 -12.00 -16.80
C VAL A 101 8.92 -13.15 -16.96
N ARG A 102 9.38 -14.31 -17.46
CA ARG A 102 8.57 -15.53 -17.36
C ARG A 102 8.48 -15.93 -15.89
N ARG A 103 7.31 -15.74 -15.27
CA ARG A 103 6.99 -16.45 -14.03
C ARG A 103 6.87 -17.93 -14.37
N SER A 104 7.68 -18.76 -13.73
CA SER A 104 7.69 -20.20 -13.93
C SER A 104 6.30 -20.75 -13.62
N SER A 105 5.69 -21.44 -14.57
CA SER A 105 4.43 -22.17 -14.36
C SER A 105 4.63 -23.44 -13.50
N ALA A 106 5.65 -23.49 -12.64
CA ALA A 106 5.92 -24.63 -11.76
C ALA A 106 5.35 -24.43 -10.34
N ASP A 107 5.09 -23.18 -9.92
CA ASP A 107 4.72 -22.88 -8.53
C ASP A 107 3.31 -23.36 -8.14
N TRP A 108 2.41 -23.56 -9.10
CA TRP A 108 1.06 -24.09 -8.81
C TRP A 108 1.04 -25.59 -8.50
N LYS A 109 2.12 -26.33 -8.79
CA LYS A 109 2.23 -27.76 -8.48
C LYS A 109 2.47 -28.05 -7.00
N HIS A 110 2.96 -27.08 -6.23
CA HIS A 110 3.20 -27.21 -4.79
C HIS A 110 2.02 -26.75 -3.93
N ALA A 111 0.96 -26.19 -4.53
CA ALA A 111 -0.19 -25.68 -3.79
C ALA A 111 -1.25 -26.75 -3.44
N TYR A 112 -1.11 -27.99 -3.95
CA TYR A 112 -2.08 -29.09 -3.77
C TYR A 112 -1.44 -30.44 -3.38
N MET A 113 -0.29 -30.40 -2.70
CA MET A 113 0.22 -31.52 -1.89
C MET A 113 0.21 -31.10 -0.42
#